data_AF-A0A2W2DXU7-F1
#
_entry.id   AF-A0A2W2DXU7-F1
#
_cell.length_a   1.000
_cell.length_b   1.000
_cell.length_c   1.000
_cell.angle_alpha   90.00
_cell.angle_beta   90.00
_cell.angle_gamma   90.00
#
_symmetry.space_group_name_H-M   'P 1'
#
loop_
_entity.id
_entity.type
_entity.pdbx_description
1 polymer ?
#
loop_
_entity_poly.entity_id
_entity_poly.type
_entity_poly.pdbx_seq_one_letter_code
_entity_poly.pdbx_strand_id
1 'polypeptide(L)'
;MFVVSVVRCGSFQWVAHRQARVLDDAAWFDADVRPVHALPHGRRVSIMRPTGRVDIPVPFVQVVARRGPYLVQVSVATTTAALPADAATAEALAVGQSTVIDGDFGAGVHLLELRTLVARTAWAYALVLLGLYLLANVVAGVRAARRRLRAATPAPRDGDLRWTDVTGRARYLSGVTRARFWLVIVAWACAGLIPGPVAVRVAVSGVATIWFVLNRWHTPASRQLWGRHAERQVWTGRNRGAAGAYSALAAILLVVGIVSLIAPAVLLALATTEYVGPDWRWNPAVMADHFHLWRLVPPALLAVDLLVVSAAILQLGVVFHAKARRRAVLDAPGKLAADGRPPILFLRNFSDDDVTIRTSPLTRKAIVDKLGLRQFERFEEILVRYLSVYGPVIAINNPMKRAPLGAARQTLPMESWHETVSDYVGSSAMIVVAAAPDQVTEGLAWELAQLSALGAVSRTLFVIPPYPREELTARWARFRQMSGNISIPGSVDDKLDRLLVLADGEDRWHGYHAARRTDWAYAVAIAGAAEHVARRKGGVASGSAQ
;
A
#
# COMPACT_ATOMS: atom_id res chain seq x y z
N MET A 1 57.88 -29.33 -14.83
CA MET A 1 58.31 -27.93 -15.11
C MET A 1 57.56 -27.02 -14.16
N PHE A 2 58.26 -26.15 -13.43
CA PHE A 2 57.66 -25.19 -12.49
C PHE A 2 57.55 -23.82 -13.16
N VAL A 3 56.37 -23.22 -13.09
CA VAL A 3 56.13 -21.84 -13.53
C VAL A 3 55.65 -21.04 -12.32
N VAL A 4 56.45 -20.06 -11.92
CA VAL A 4 56.10 -19.11 -10.86
C VAL A 4 55.65 -17.81 -11.51
N SER A 5 54.43 -17.39 -11.22
CA SER A 5 53.84 -16.14 -11.70
C SER A 5 53.44 -15.27 -10.50
N VAL A 6 54.01 -14.08 -10.43
CA VAL A 6 53.67 -13.07 -9.43
C VAL A 6 53.01 -11.91 -10.15
N VAL A 7 51.71 -11.72 -9.96
CA VAL A 7 50.95 -10.73 -10.71
C VAL A 7 50.47 -9.60 -9.82
N ARG A 8 50.96 -8.38 -10.07
CA ARG A 8 50.48 -7.17 -9.41
C ARG A 8 49.10 -6.80 -9.96
N CYS A 9 48.08 -6.79 -9.10
CA CYS A 9 46.68 -6.56 -9.47
C CYS A 9 46.19 -5.15 -9.12
N GLY A 10 47.09 -4.24 -8.72
CA GLY A 10 46.77 -2.84 -8.40
C GLY A 10 46.23 -2.64 -6.98
N SER A 11 45.30 -3.50 -6.52
CA SER A 11 44.80 -3.51 -5.14
C SER A 11 44.58 -4.93 -4.63
N PHE A 12 44.57 -5.11 -3.30
CA PHE A 12 44.32 -6.41 -2.64
C PHE A 12 43.00 -7.05 -3.11
N GLN A 13 41.99 -6.21 -3.31
CA GLN A 13 40.69 -6.62 -3.81
C GLN A 13 40.74 -7.35 -5.16
N TRP A 14 41.52 -6.85 -6.10
CA TRP A 14 41.66 -7.49 -7.41
C TRP A 14 42.45 -8.80 -7.35
N VAL A 15 43.40 -8.91 -6.41
CA VAL A 15 44.10 -10.17 -6.13
C VAL A 15 43.13 -11.24 -5.65
N ALA A 16 42.32 -10.88 -4.65
CA ALA A 16 41.27 -11.73 -4.09
C ALA A 16 40.31 -12.25 -5.17
N HIS A 17 39.85 -11.36 -6.05
CA HIS A 17 39.00 -11.73 -7.19
C HIS A 17 39.68 -12.71 -8.15
N ARG A 18 40.91 -12.39 -8.57
CA ARG A 18 41.65 -13.23 -9.51
C ARG A 18 41.93 -14.61 -8.94
N GLN A 19 42.20 -14.69 -7.63
CA GLN A 19 42.29 -15.95 -6.91
C GLN A 19 40.97 -16.74 -6.96
N ALA A 20 39.83 -16.08 -6.71
CA ALA A 20 38.52 -16.73 -6.77
C ALA A 20 38.23 -17.32 -8.17
N ARG A 21 38.50 -16.56 -9.24
CA ARG A 21 38.33 -17.09 -10.62
C ARG A 21 39.17 -18.32 -10.90
N VAL A 22 40.42 -18.36 -10.42
CA VAL A 22 41.25 -19.57 -10.56
C VAL A 22 40.62 -20.77 -9.84
N LEU A 23 40.00 -20.55 -8.68
CA LEU A 23 39.35 -21.62 -7.92
C LEU A 23 38.02 -22.06 -8.56
N ASP A 24 37.27 -21.13 -9.15
CA ASP A 24 36.04 -21.45 -9.89
C ASP A 24 36.36 -22.25 -11.16
N ASP A 25 37.38 -21.84 -11.92
CA ASP A 25 37.88 -22.59 -13.07
C ASP A 25 38.29 -24.00 -12.63
N ALA A 26 38.98 -24.13 -11.49
CA ALA A 26 39.39 -25.42 -10.94
C ALA A 26 38.20 -26.33 -10.58
N ALA A 27 37.16 -25.77 -9.97
CA ALA A 27 35.94 -26.52 -9.63
C ALA A 27 35.23 -27.06 -10.89
N TRP A 28 35.26 -26.32 -12.00
CA TRP A 28 34.71 -26.78 -13.28
C TRP A 28 35.45 -28.01 -13.84
N PHE A 29 36.71 -28.19 -13.48
CA PHE A 29 37.53 -29.35 -13.87
C PHE A 29 37.58 -30.47 -12.80
N ASP A 30 36.67 -30.48 -11.83
CA ASP A 30 36.62 -31.47 -10.73
C ASP A 30 37.96 -31.60 -9.98
N ALA A 31 38.62 -30.46 -9.77
CA ALA A 31 39.93 -30.43 -9.13
C ALA A 31 39.87 -30.70 -7.62
N ASP A 32 40.88 -31.40 -7.08
CA ASP A 32 41.10 -31.50 -5.62
C ASP A 32 41.68 -30.18 -5.10
N VAL A 33 40.85 -29.41 -4.40
CA VAL A 33 41.23 -28.11 -3.81
C VAL A 33 41.47 -28.26 -2.31
N ARG A 34 42.71 -28.09 -1.87
CA ARG A 34 43.11 -28.17 -0.44
C ARG A 34 43.68 -26.85 0.08
N PRO A 35 43.48 -26.53 1.38
CA PRO A 35 44.13 -25.38 2.00
C PRO A 35 45.65 -25.60 2.12
N VAL A 36 46.43 -24.54 1.94
CA VAL A 36 47.88 -24.56 2.21
C VAL A 36 48.10 -23.92 3.57
N HIS A 37 48.36 -24.71 4.61
CA HIS A 37 48.36 -24.24 6.01
C HIS A 37 49.37 -23.11 6.30
N ALA A 38 50.50 -23.09 5.59
CA ALA A 38 51.52 -22.06 5.73
C ALA A 38 51.16 -20.72 5.06
N LEU A 39 50.11 -20.68 4.24
CA LEU A 39 49.66 -19.49 3.51
C LEU A 39 48.22 -19.17 3.90
N PRO A 40 47.96 -18.10 4.67
CA PRO A 40 46.60 -17.63 4.91
C PRO A 40 45.86 -17.43 3.59
N HIS A 41 44.72 -18.12 3.44
CA HIS A 41 43.92 -18.18 2.21
C HIS A 41 44.60 -18.83 0.99
N GLY A 42 45.77 -19.44 1.16
CA GLY A 42 46.40 -20.25 0.14
C GLY A 42 45.56 -21.49 -0.19
N ARG A 43 45.53 -21.84 -1.48
CA ARG A 43 44.83 -23.02 -1.99
C ARG A 43 45.75 -23.77 -2.95
N ARG A 44 45.88 -25.07 -2.74
CA ARG A 44 46.44 -26.02 -3.70
C ARG A 44 45.29 -26.60 -4.51
N VAL A 45 45.37 -26.48 -5.81
CA VAL A 45 44.47 -27.06 -6.79
C VAL A 45 45.21 -28.19 -7.50
N SER A 46 44.63 -29.39 -7.53
CA SER A 46 45.18 -30.53 -8.25
C SER A 46 44.18 -30.99 -9.30
N ILE A 47 44.52 -30.86 -10.58
CA ILE A 47 43.64 -31.17 -11.71
C ILE A 47 44.23 -32.34 -12.50
N MET A 48 43.38 -33.31 -12.86
CA MET A 48 43.70 -34.32 -13.87
C MET A 48 43.14 -33.83 -15.21
N ARG A 49 43.94 -33.10 -16.00
CA ARG A 49 43.46 -32.58 -17.30
C ARG A 49 43.58 -33.65 -18.39
N PRO A 50 42.49 -34.01 -19.08
CA PRO A 50 42.62 -34.72 -20.36
C PRO A 50 43.17 -33.74 -21.39
N THR A 51 44.41 -33.95 -21.83
CA THR A 51 44.98 -33.15 -22.91
C THR A 51 44.34 -33.59 -24.22
N GLY A 52 43.51 -32.75 -24.84
CA GLY A 52 42.80 -33.08 -26.11
C GLY A 52 43.67 -33.38 -27.34
N ARG A 53 44.98 -33.61 -27.15
CA ARG A 53 45.95 -34.06 -28.16
C ARG A 53 46.71 -35.34 -27.78
N VAL A 54 46.60 -35.82 -26.54
CA VAL A 54 47.30 -37.02 -26.03
C VAL A 54 46.40 -37.69 -25.01
N ASP A 55 46.07 -38.96 -25.19
CA ASP A 55 45.17 -39.77 -24.33
C ASP A 55 45.64 -39.95 -22.87
N ILE A 56 46.77 -39.35 -22.50
CA ILE A 56 47.34 -39.46 -21.16
C ILE A 56 47.00 -38.18 -20.39
N PRO A 57 46.13 -38.23 -19.36
CA PRO A 57 45.84 -37.07 -18.55
C PRO A 57 47.12 -36.61 -17.85
N VAL A 58 47.50 -35.35 -18.04
CA VAL A 58 48.69 -34.78 -17.39
C VAL A 58 48.24 -34.15 -16.06
N PRO A 59 48.71 -34.66 -14.92
CA PRO A 59 48.43 -34.03 -13.64
C PRO A 59 49.01 -32.62 -13.59
N PHE A 60 48.20 -31.71 -13.10
CA PHE A 60 48.53 -30.30 -12.97
C PHE A 60 48.29 -29.85 -11.53
N VAL A 61 49.33 -29.35 -10.88
CA VAL A 61 49.23 -28.76 -9.54
C VAL A 61 49.40 -27.26 -9.65
N GLN A 62 48.49 -26.51 -9.03
CA GLN A 62 48.54 -25.07 -8.96
C GLN A 62 48.34 -24.60 -7.54
N VAL A 63 49.30 -23.86 -7.00
CA VAL A 63 49.17 -23.19 -5.71
C VAL A 63 48.91 -21.71 -5.96
N VAL A 64 47.80 -21.21 -5.43
CA VAL A 64 47.45 -19.78 -5.47
C VAL A 64 47.37 -19.20 -4.07
N ALA A 65 48.06 -18.09 -3.87
CA ALA A 65 48.07 -17.32 -2.64
C ALA A 65 48.11 -15.82 -2.94
N ARG A 66 47.75 -15.00 -1.95
CA ARG A 66 47.65 -13.55 -2.08
C ARG A 66 48.49 -12.85 -1.04
N ARG A 67 49.12 -11.74 -1.42
CA ARG A 67 49.96 -10.92 -0.54
C ARG A 67 49.91 -9.46 -1.00
N GLY A 68 49.28 -8.59 -0.22
CA GLY A 68 49.05 -7.20 -0.61
C GLY A 68 48.40 -7.07 -1.99
N PRO A 69 48.93 -6.24 -2.91
CA PRO A 69 48.40 -6.13 -4.27
C PRO A 69 48.91 -7.23 -5.23
N TYR A 70 49.51 -8.32 -4.75
CA TYR A 70 50.09 -9.39 -5.57
C TYR A 70 49.36 -10.73 -5.43
N LEU A 71 49.08 -11.38 -6.57
CA LEU A 71 48.69 -12.78 -6.66
C LEU A 71 49.94 -13.63 -6.93
N VAL A 72 50.24 -14.56 -6.03
CA VAL A 72 51.29 -15.57 -6.21
C VAL A 72 50.65 -16.84 -6.75
N GLN A 73 51.06 -17.26 -7.93
CA GLN A 73 50.59 -18.46 -8.60
C GLN A 73 51.78 -19.34 -8.98
N VAL A 74 51.88 -20.51 -8.37
CA VAL A 74 52.89 -21.52 -8.72
C VAL A 74 52.18 -22.67 -9.42
N SER A 75 52.53 -22.92 -10.68
CA SER A 75 51.92 -23.96 -11.52
C SER A 75 52.94 -25.00 -11.91
N VAL A 76 52.57 -26.28 -11.84
CA VAL A 76 53.45 -27.43 -12.12
C VAL A 76 52.69 -28.44 -12.95
N ALA A 77 53.21 -28.72 -14.15
CA ALA A 77 52.81 -29.89 -14.93
C ALA A 77 53.75 -31.04 -14.57
N THR A 78 53.17 -32.18 -14.18
CA THR A 78 53.90 -33.35 -13.69
C THR A 78 53.37 -34.65 -14.30
N THR A 79 54.07 -35.75 -14.05
CA THR A 79 53.60 -37.12 -14.30
C THR A 79 52.90 -37.63 -13.03
N THR A 80 51.96 -38.56 -13.16
CA THR A 80 51.15 -39.08 -12.03
C THR A 80 51.98 -39.66 -10.89
N ALA A 81 53.13 -40.29 -11.20
CA ALA A 81 54.02 -40.88 -10.20
C ALA A 81 54.67 -39.86 -9.24
N ALA A 82 54.81 -38.60 -9.64
CA ALA A 82 55.50 -37.56 -8.85
C ALA A 82 54.55 -36.54 -8.19
N LEU A 83 53.23 -36.68 -8.37
CA LEU A 83 52.24 -35.69 -7.95
C LEU A 83 52.37 -35.24 -6.48
N PRO A 84 52.58 -36.11 -5.47
CA PRO A 84 52.71 -35.67 -4.08
C PRO A 84 53.97 -34.84 -3.81
N ALA A 85 55.11 -35.23 -4.39
CA ALA A 85 56.38 -34.54 -4.21
C ALA A 85 56.39 -33.17 -4.92
N ASP A 86 55.81 -33.11 -6.11
CA ASP A 86 55.69 -31.86 -6.86
C ASP A 86 54.67 -30.90 -6.24
N ALA A 87 53.60 -31.42 -5.64
CA ALA A 87 52.67 -30.62 -4.85
C ALA A 87 53.34 -29.97 -3.64
N ALA A 88 54.11 -30.75 -2.86
CA ALA A 88 54.85 -30.22 -1.72
C ALA A 88 55.88 -29.16 -2.14
N THR A 89 56.57 -29.39 -3.27
CA THR A 89 57.52 -28.43 -3.83
C THR A 89 56.83 -27.14 -4.30
N ALA A 90 55.68 -27.25 -4.96
CA ALA A 90 54.88 -26.09 -5.37
C ALA A 90 54.40 -25.26 -4.18
N GLU A 91 53.97 -25.91 -3.10
CA GLU A 91 53.59 -25.24 -1.84
C GLU A 91 54.78 -24.52 -1.21
N ALA A 92 55.93 -25.18 -1.08
CA ALA A 92 57.14 -24.58 -0.52
C ALA A 92 57.61 -23.37 -1.34
N LEU A 93 57.55 -23.45 -2.67
CA LEU A 93 57.85 -22.32 -3.55
C LEU A 93 56.86 -21.17 -3.35
N ALA A 94 55.55 -21.45 -3.27
CA ALA A 94 54.54 -20.42 -3.04
C ALA A 94 54.72 -19.74 -1.67
N VAL A 95 55.10 -20.50 -0.64
CA VAL A 95 55.45 -19.98 0.69
C VAL A 95 56.65 -19.06 0.60
N GLY A 96 57.75 -19.54 0.02
CA GLY A 96 58.98 -18.75 -0.14
C GLY A 96 58.71 -17.44 -0.89
N GLN A 97 58.01 -17.49 -2.02
CA GLN A 97 57.67 -16.29 -2.78
C GLN A 97 56.78 -15.32 -2.00
N SER A 98 55.80 -15.83 -1.24
CA SER A 98 54.91 -14.97 -0.44
C SER A 98 55.64 -14.27 0.72
N THR A 99 56.74 -14.84 1.23
CA THR A 99 57.56 -14.20 2.29
C THR A 99 58.41 -13.04 1.79
N VAL A 100 58.79 -13.05 0.50
CA VAL A 100 59.61 -12.00 -0.13
C VAL A 100 58.75 -10.83 -0.62
N ILE A 101 57.44 -11.03 -0.79
CA ILE A 101 56.52 -10.00 -1.27
C ILE A 101 55.96 -9.19 -0.09
N ASP A 102 56.12 -7.87 -0.18
CA ASP A 102 55.56 -6.92 0.77
C ASP A 102 54.02 -6.85 0.69
N GLY A 103 53.37 -6.85 1.86
CA GLY A 103 51.92 -6.68 2.00
C GLY A 103 51.32 -7.65 3.01
N ASP A 104 50.08 -7.41 3.45
CA ASP A 104 49.35 -8.33 4.31
C ASP A 104 48.63 -9.42 3.48
N PHE A 105 48.36 -10.59 4.06
CA PHE A 105 47.53 -11.63 3.44
C PHE A 105 46.06 -11.20 3.28
N GLY A 106 45.68 -10.14 4.00
CA GLY A 106 44.38 -9.47 4.00
C GLY A 106 43.21 -10.39 4.39
N ALA A 107 42.01 -9.82 4.50
CA ALA A 107 40.84 -10.53 4.99
C ALA A 107 40.37 -11.62 4.00
N GLY A 108 39.90 -12.75 4.54
CA GLY A 108 39.22 -13.83 3.82
C GLY A 108 38.20 -13.31 2.81
N VAL A 109 38.18 -13.86 1.58
CA VAL A 109 37.00 -13.66 0.73
C VAL A 109 35.96 -14.64 1.24
N HIS A 110 35.01 -14.14 2.00
CA HIS A 110 33.85 -14.93 2.38
C HIS A 110 32.88 -14.92 1.19
N LEU A 111 32.70 -16.09 0.58
CA LEU A 111 31.59 -16.28 -0.35
C LEU A 111 30.30 -16.00 0.41
N LEU A 112 29.46 -15.16 -0.17
CA LEU A 112 28.21 -14.77 0.45
C LEU A 112 27.39 -16.03 0.69
N GLU A 113 27.19 -16.38 1.96
CA GLU A 113 26.28 -17.46 2.27
C GLU A 113 24.86 -17.01 1.83
N LEU A 114 24.33 -17.66 0.79
CA LEU A 114 23.05 -17.29 0.18
C LEU A 114 21.93 -17.20 1.23
N ARG A 115 21.95 -18.08 2.23
CA ARG A 115 21.00 -18.08 3.35
C ARG A 115 21.03 -16.77 4.14
N THR A 116 22.23 -16.28 4.44
CA THR A 116 22.46 -15.03 5.16
C THR A 116 22.04 -13.82 4.33
N LEU A 117 22.34 -13.80 3.02
CA LEU A 117 21.86 -12.73 2.13
C LEU A 117 20.34 -12.70 2.03
N VAL A 118 19.69 -13.86 1.84
CA VAL A 118 18.23 -13.96 1.73
C VAL A 118 17.57 -13.44 3.00
N ALA A 119 18.08 -13.82 4.18
CA ALA A 119 17.58 -13.34 5.46
C ALA A 119 17.73 -11.81 5.62
N ARG A 120 18.91 -11.25 5.31
CA ARG A 120 19.15 -9.80 5.36
C ARG A 120 18.28 -9.04 4.37
N THR A 121 18.09 -9.57 3.16
CA THR A 121 17.23 -8.99 2.12
C THR A 121 15.78 -8.96 2.58
N ALA A 122 15.28 -10.06 3.15
CA ALA A 122 13.91 -10.12 3.68
C ALA A 122 13.69 -9.07 4.79
N TRP A 123 14.66 -8.88 5.67
CA TRP A 123 14.63 -7.84 6.69
C TRP A 123 14.63 -6.42 6.12
N ALA A 124 15.56 -6.13 5.20
CA ALA A 124 15.62 -4.84 4.52
C ALA A 124 14.30 -4.53 3.79
N TYR A 125 13.71 -5.53 3.15
CA TYR A 125 12.42 -5.41 2.48
C TYR A 125 11.29 -5.07 3.44
N ALA A 126 11.21 -5.77 4.57
CA ALA A 126 10.23 -5.49 5.63
C ALA A 126 10.40 -4.06 6.19
N LEU A 127 11.64 -3.62 6.43
CA LEU A 127 11.95 -2.27 6.90
C LEU A 127 11.56 -1.20 5.88
N VAL A 128 11.82 -1.43 4.59
CA VAL A 128 11.41 -0.53 3.50
C VAL A 128 9.89 -0.39 3.48
N LEU A 129 9.14 -1.50 3.50
CA LEU A 129 7.68 -1.46 3.51
C LEU A 129 7.13 -0.74 4.74
N LEU A 130 7.69 -1.04 5.92
CA LEU A 130 7.31 -0.38 7.17
C LEU A 130 7.61 1.12 7.13
N GLY A 131 8.80 1.51 6.64
CA GLY A 131 9.22 2.89 6.50
C GLY A 131 8.31 3.68 5.56
N LEU A 132 7.97 3.13 4.39
CA LEU A 132 7.02 3.74 3.44
C LEU A 132 5.63 3.91 4.06
N TYR A 133 5.16 2.91 4.80
CA TYR A 133 3.87 2.97 5.50
C TYR A 133 3.87 4.04 6.61
N LEU A 134 4.91 4.09 7.44
CA LEU A 134 5.05 5.10 8.50
C LEU A 134 5.12 6.50 7.91
N LEU A 135 5.92 6.70 6.85
CA LEU A 135 6.03 7.98 6.14
C LEU A 135 4.67 8.44 5.63
N ALA A 136 3.90 7.56 4.97
CA ALA A 136 2.56 7.90 4.50
C ALA A 136 1.62 8.31 5.64
N ASN A 137 1.71 7.64 6.80
CA ASN A 137 0.90 7.95 7.98
C ASN A 137 1.30 9.27 8.66
N VAL A 138 2.60 9.58 8.70
CA VAL A 138 3.11 10.86 9.19
C VAL A 138 2.64 11.99 8.28
N VAL A 139 2.85 11.88 6.96
CA VAL A 139 2.42 12.90 5.98
C VAL A 139 0.91 13.15 6.09
N ALA A 140 0.11 12.10 6.18
CA ALA A 140 -1.33 12.25 6.33
C ALA A 140 -1.76 12.75 7.71
N GLY A 141 -1.02 12.40 8.77
CA GLY A 141 -1.20 12.94 10.11
C GLY A 141 -0.97 14.45 10.13
N VAL A 142 0.13 14.91 9.55
CA VAL A 142 0.46 16.33 9.39
C VAL A 142 -0.63 17.05 8.57
N ARG A 143 -1.03 16.49 7.43
CA ARG A 143 -2.12 17.05 6.61
C ARG A 143 -3.45 17.12 7.37
N ALA A 144 -3.80 16.08 8.13
CA ALA A 144 -5.03 16.06 8.93
C ALA A 144 -4.99 17.06 10.10
N ALA A 145 -3.83 17.20 10.76
CA ALA A 145 -3.63 18.17 11.84
C ALA A 145 -3.79 19.61 11.33
N ARG A 146 -3.25 19.91 10.13
CA ARG A 146 -3.41 21.22 9.48
C ARG A 146 -4.85 21.60 9.18
N ARG A 147 -5.75 20.63 8.95
CA ARG A 147 -7.17 20.90 8.65
C ARG A 147 -8.03 21.24 9.87
N ARG A 148 -7.49 21.17 11.10
CA ARG A 148 -8.19 21.53 12.35
C ARG A 148 -9.60 20.89 12.51
N LEU A 149 -9.77 19.64 12.08
CA LEU A 149 -11.05 18.90 12.11
C LEU A 149 -11.47 18.38 13.51
N ARG A 150 -10.86 18.92 14.57
CA ARG A 150 -11.21 18.61 15.95
C ARG A 150 -12.16 19.69 16.43
N ALA A 151 -13.28 19.27 17.01
CA ALA A 151 -14.23 20.20 17.59
C ALA A 151 -13.60 20.95 18.78
N ALA A 152 -13.91 22.23 18.88
CA ALA A 152 -13.52 23.10 19.99
C ALA A 152 -14.66 23.23 21.01
N THR A 153 -15.91 23.08 20.58
CA THR A 153 -17.06 23.18 21.49
C THR A 153 -17.16 21.95 22.42
N PRO A 154 -17.70 22.11 23.65
CA PRO A 154 -17.99 20.98 24.53
C PRO A 154 -19.06 20.07 23.94
N ALA A 155 -19.19 18.85 24.47
CA ALA A 155 -20.25 17.95 24.06
C ALA A 155 -21.62 18.63 24.26
N PRO A 156 -22.51 18.56 23.25
CA PRO A 156 -23.85 19.11 23.41
C PRO A 156 -24.60 18.34 24.50
N ARG A 157 -25.50 19.04 25.19
CA ARG A 157 -26.49 18.44 26.08
C ARG A 157 -27.80 18.35 25.32
N ASP A 158 -28.63 17.38 25.66
CA ASP A 158 -29.97 17.26 25.09
C ASP A 158 -30.78 18.52 25.37
N GLY A 159 -31.59 18.90 24.38
CA GLY A 159 -32.52 20.02 24.42
C GLY A 159 -33.62 19.80 23.40
N ASP A 160 -33.84 20.79 22.54
CA ASP A 160 -34.65 20.69 21.32
C ASP A 160 -34.14 19.60 20.35
N LEU A 161 -32.85 19.26 20.41
CA LEU A 161 -32.23 18.14 19.72
C LEU A 161 -31.94 16.98 20.69
N ARG A 162 -32.12 15.74 20.21
CA ARG A 162 -31.53 14.56 20.83
C ARG A 162 -30.12 14.34 20.28
N TRP A 163 -29.11 14.39 21.15
CA TRP A 163 -27.73 14.22 20.73
C TRP A 163 -27.25 12.78 20.95
N THR A 164 -26.58 12.22 19.95
CA THR A 164 -25.94 10.91 20.04
C THR A 164 -24.44 11.04 19.82
N ASP A 165 -23.65 10.82 20.88
CA ASP A 165 -22.19 10.84 20.79
C ASP A 165 -21.67 9.55 20.14
N VAL A 166 -21.13 9.66 18.94
CA VAL A 166 -20.50 8.52 18.24
C VAL A 166 -18.99 8.42 18.49
N THR A 167 -18.41 9.32 19.29
CA THR A 167 -16.96 9.43 19.48
C THR A 167 -16.35 8.16 20.07
N GLY A 168 -16.94 7.62 21.13
CA GLY A 168 -16.42 6.43 21.82
C GLY A 168 -16.41 5.20 20.91
N ARG A 169 -17.55 4.96 20.23
CA ARG A 169 -17.70 3.84 19.30
C ARG A 169 -16.78 3.96 18.08
N ALA A 170 -16.65 5.16 17.50
CA ALA A 170 -15.73 5.39 16.39
C ALA A 170 -14.26 5.17 16.79
N ARG A 171 -13.85 5.63 17.99
CA ARG A 171 -12.50 5.38 18.52
C ARG A 171 -12.24 3.89 18.74
N TYR A 172 -13.18 3.17 19.34
CA TYR A 172 -13.07 1.73 19.55
C TYR A 172 -12.88 0.98 18.23
N LEU A 173 -13.74 1.24 17.24
CA LEU A 173 -13.67 0.59 15.92
C LEU A 173 -12.36 0.91 15.19
N SER A 174 -11.92 2.17 15.23
CA SER A 174 -10.63 2.58 14.66
C SER A 174 -9.45 1.89 15.36
N GLY A 175 -9.50 1.78 16.70
CA GLY A 175 -8.48 1.13 17.52
C GLY A 175 -8.37 -0.37 17.24
N VAL A 176 -9.48 -1.10 17.27
CA VAL A 176 -9.53 -2.54 16.95
C VAL A 176 -9.00 -2.81 15.55
N THR A 177 -9.43 -2.00 14.59
CA THR A 177 -9.01 -2.16 13.19
C THR A 177 -7.51 -1.91 13.04
N ARG A 178 -6.97 -0.85 13.67
CA ARG A 178 -5.53 -0.56 13.70
C ARG A 178 -4.73 -1.67 14.39
N ALA A 179 -5.20 -2.19 15.52
CA ALA A 179 -4.55 -3.27 16.25
C ALA A 179 -4.42 -4.53 15.38
N ARG A 180 -5.48 -4.89 14.66
CA ARG A 180 -5.46 -6.05 13.73
C ARG A 180 -4.50 -5.88 12.57
N PHE A 181 -4.44 -4.68 11.98
CA PHE A 181 -3.47 -4.40 10.95
C PHE A 181 -2.05 -4.61 11.46
N TRP A 182 -1.72 -4.04 12.61
CA TRP A 182 -0.41 -4.24 13.21
C TRP A 182 -0.14 -5.69 13.58
N LEU A 183 -1.14 -6.41 14.10
CA LEU A 183 -1.01 -7.83 14.38
C LEU A 183 -0.67 -8.63 13.12
N VAL A 184 -1.27 -8.30 11.96
CA VAL A 184 -0.90 -8.93 10.68
C VAL A 184 0.50 -8.55 10.23
N ILE A 185 0.88 -7.28 10.34
CA ILE A 185 2.23 -6.83 9.97
C ILE A 185 3.29 -7.50 10.85
N VAL A 186 3.04 -7.60 12.16
CA VAL A 186 3.90 -8.31 13.11
C VAL A 186 3.93 -9.80 12.80
N ALA A 187 2.78 -10.43 12.53
CA ALA A 187 2.74 -11.83 12.13
C ALA A 187 3.53 -12.10 10.84
N TRP A 188 3.46 -11.19 9.86
CA TRP A 188 4.28 -11.25 8.64
C TRP A 188 5.78 -11.13 8.94
N ALA A 189 6.17 -10.18 9.79
CA ALA A 189 7.56 -10.02 10.21
C ALA A 189 8.07 -11.25 10.98
N CYS A 190 7.28 -11.77 11.92
CA CYS A 190 7.57 -12.99 12.67
C CYS A 190 7.64 -14.22 11.75
N ALA A 191 6.76 -14.36 10.76
CA ALA A 191 6.82 -15.46 9.80
C ALA A 191 8.12 -15.46 8.98
N GLY A 192 8.65 -14.27 8.67
CA GLY A 192 9.97 -14.12 8.05
C GLY A 192 11.12 -14.59 8.95
N LEU A 193 10.93 -14.53 10.27
CA LEU A 193 11.92 -14.88 11.29
C LEU A 193 11.97 -16.35 11.67
N ILE A 194 10.90 -17.12 11.41
CA ILE A 194 10.84 -18.53 11.80
C ILE A 194 11.89 -19.30 10.96
N PRO A 195 12.87 -19.98 11.61
CA PRO A 195 13.77 -20.87 10.90
C PRO A 195 12.97 -22.03 10.33
N GLY A 196 13.01 -22.23 9.01
CA GLY A 196 12.26 -23.31 8.37
C GLY A 196 12.30 -23.26 6.85
N PRO A 197 11.70 -24.28 6.20
CA PRO A 197 11.61 -24.35 4.75
C PRO A 197 10.94 -23.09 4.18
N VAL A 198 11.44 -22.59 3.05
CA VAL A 198 10.87 -21.43 2.34
C VAL A 198 9.37 -21.61 2.10
N ALA A 199 8.94 -22.84 1.76
CA ALA A 199 7.54 -23.17 1.53
C ALA A 199 6.64 -22.89 2.74
N VAL A 200 7.09 -23.20 3.97
CA VAL A 200 6.32 -22.94 5.20
C VAL A 200 6.17 -21.44 5.43
N ARG A 201 7.25 -20.67 5.24
CA ARG A 201 7.21 -19.20 5.37
C ARG A 201 6.28 -18.57 4.34
N VAL A 202 6.31 -19.03 3.10
CA VAL A 202 5.39 -18.58 2.05
C VAL A 202 3.94 -18.93 2.38
N ALA A 203 3.68 -20.15 2.88
CA ALA A 203 2.34 -20.57 3.27
C ALA A 203 1.79 -19.74 4.44
N VAL A 204 2.57 -19.50 5.49
CA VAL A 204 2.16 -18.67 6.65
C VAL A 204 1.90 -17.23 6.21
N SER A 205 2.80 -16.62 5.43
CA SER A 205 2.61 -15.26 4.89
C SER A 205 1.42 -15.18 3.95
N GLY A 206 1.20 -16.21 3.12
CA GLY A 206 0.04 -16.34 2.25
C GLY A 206 -1.27 -16.40 3.04
N VAL A 207 -1.35 -17.28 4.03
CA VAL A 207 -2.54 -17.40 4.91
C VAL A 207 -2.77 -16.12 5.70
N ALA A 208 -1.74 -15.49 6.26
CA ALA A 208 -1.88 -14.22 6.97
C ALA A 208 -2.39 -13.09 6.05
N THR A 209 -1.94 -13.07 4.79
CA THR A 209 -2.41 -12.12 3.77
C THR A 209 -3.84 -12.40 3.36
N ILE A 210 -4.16 -13.66 3.05
CA ILE A 210 -5.51 -14.10 2.70
C ILE A 210 -6.44 -13.81 3.86
N TRP A 211 -6.05 -14.10 5.09
CA TRP A 211 -6.82 -13.74 6.28
C TRP A 211 -6.98 -12.22 6.37
N PHE A 212 -5.94 -11.40 6.23
CA PHE A 212 -6.08 -9.95 6.25
C PHE A 212 -6.98 -9.37 5.14
N VAL A 213 -6.92 -9.96 3.94
CA VAL A 213 -7.67 -9.54 2.76
C VAL A 213 -9.12 -10.02 2.82
N LEU A 214 -9.34 -11.28 3.17
CA LEU A 214 -10.62 -11.98 3.16
C LEU A 214 -11.38 -11.86 4.48
N ASN A 215 -10.71 -11.59 5.61
CA ASN A 215 -11.35 -11.34 6.91
C ASN A 215 -12.00 -9.95 6.92
N ARG A 216 -12.96 -9.77 6.02
CA ARG A 216 -13.93 -8.68 5.90
C ARG A 216 -14.95 -8.67 7.06
N TRP A 217 -14.73 -9.43 8.12
CA TRP A 217 -15.75 -9.81 9.10
C TRP A 217 -16.10 -8.75 10.14
N HIS A 218 -15.51 -7.54 10.10
CA HIS A 218 -15.98 -6.48 11.00
C HIS A 218 -16.94 -5.52 10.31
N THR A 219 -18.20 -5.68 10.71
CA THR A 219 -19.36 -4.83 10.44
C THR A 219 -19.42 -3.71 11.50
N PRO A 220 -18.84 -2.53 11.26
CA PRO A 220 -18.91 -1.42 12.17
C PRO A 220 -20.32 -0.82 12.06
N ALA A 221 -21.14 -1.14 13.05
CA ALA A 221 -22.41 -0.50 13.41
C ALA A 221 -23.73 -1.26 13.17
N SER A 222 -23.72 -2.58 12.97
CA SER A 222 -24.85 -3.50 13.25
C SER A 222 -24.28 -4.92 13.07
N ARG A 223 -24.93 -5.98 13.54
CA ARG A 223 -24.43 -7.36 13.33
C ARG A 223 -24.25 -7.74 11.84
N GLN A 224 -24.63 -6.88 10.87
CA GLN A 224 -24.67 -7.20 9.44
C GLN A 224 -24.12 -6.13 8.47
N LEU A 225 -23.68 -4.94 8.92
CA LEU A 225 -23.38 -3.81 8.01
C LEU A 225 -22.32 -4.02 6.92
N TRP A 226 -21.48 -5.05 6.98
CA TRP A 226 -20.47 -5.36 5.95
C TRP A 226 -20.68 -6.77 5.34
N GLY A 227 -21.89 -7.32 5.46
CA GLY A 227 -22.27 -8.63 4.94
C GLY A 227 -22.68 -8.58 3.47
N ARG A 228 -21.99 -9.38 2.64
CA ARG A 228 -22.31 -9.86 1.27
C ARG A 228 -22.64 -8.86 0.15
N HIS A 229 -23.20 -7.69 0.42
CA HIS A 229 -23.67 -6.72 -0.59
C HIS A 229 -22.63 -5.65 -0.94
N ALA A 230 -21.36 -5.85 -0.58
CA ALA A 230 -20.28 -5.04 -1.14
C ALA A 230 -20.14 -5.37 -2.62
N GLU A 231 -20.92 -4.69 -3.45
CA GLU A 231 -21.07 -4.95 -4.86
C GLU A 231 -19.72 -5.11 -5.57
N ARG A 232 -19.67 -6.10 -6.46
CA ARG A 232 -18.61 -6.23 -7.47
C ARG A 232 -18.80 -5.14 -8.53
N GLN A 233 -18.58 -3.87 -8.15
CA GLN A 233 -18.75 -2.69 -9.01
C GLN A 233 -18.02 -2.81 -10.35
N VAL A 234 -16.90 -3.54 -10.41
CA VAL A 234 -16.08 -3.62 -11.64
C VAL A 234 -16.75 -4.42 -12.76
N TRP A 235 -17.64 -5.36 -12.44
CA TRP A 235 -18.14 -6.36 -13.40
C TRP A 235 -19.52 -6.07 -13.98
N THR A 236 -20.22 -5.04 -13.51
CA THR A 236 -21.61 -4.79 -13.92
C THR A 236 -21.76 -3.69 -14.97
N GLY A 237 -20.76 -2.82 -15.19
CA GLY A 237 -20.82 -1.63 -16.05
C GLY A 237 -20.93 -1.86 -17.57
N ARG A 238 -21.31 -0.83 -18.34
CA ARG A 238 -21.35 -0.85 -19.84
C ARG A 238 -19.99 -1.13 -20.49
N ASN A 239 -18.90 -0.72 -19.84
CA ASN A 239 -17.53 -0.82 -20.38
C ASN A 239 -16.71 -1.94 -19.74
N ARG A 240 -17.28 -3.15 -19.60
CA ARG A 240 -16.63 -4.27 -18.90
C ARG A 240 -15.25 -4.59 -19.45
N GLY A 241 -15.09 -4.60 -20.78
CA GLY A 241 -13.80 -4.88 -21.42
C GLY A 241 -12.72 -3.86 -21.05
N ALA A 242 -13.01 -2.56 -21.20
CA ALA A 242 -12.04 -1.51 -20.86
C ALA A 242 -11.77 -1.42 -19.35
N ALA A 243 -12.80 -1.54 -18.51
CA ALA A 243 -12.63 -1.56 -17.05
C ALA A 243 -11.84 -2.79 -16.59
N GLY A 244 -12.06 -3.95 -17.21
CA GLY A 244 -11.30 -5.17 -17.01
C GLY A 244 -9.82 -5.01 -17.40
N ALA A 245 -9.55 -4.48 -18.59
CA ALA A 245 -8.20 -4.20 -19.06
C ALA A 245 -7.43 -3.24 -18.13
N TYR A 246 -8.05 -2.13 -17.71
CA TYR A 246 -7.42 -1.22 -16.76
C TYR A 246 -7.23 -1.84 -15.37
N SER A 247 -8.15 -2.70 -14.92
CA SER A 247 -8.01 -3.43 -13.65
C SER A 247 -6.87 -4.44 -13.71
N ALA A 248 -6.73 -5.16 -14.82
CA ALA A 248 -5.64 -6.10 -15.04
C ALA A 248 -4.29 -5.39 -15.09
N LEU A 249 -4.19 -4.29 -15.87
CA LEU A 249 -2.99 -3.46 -15.92
C LEU A 249 -2.62 -2.90 -14.54
N ALA A 250 -3.61 -2.41 -13.78
CA ALA A 250 -3.38 -1.94 -12.41
C ALA A 250 -2.85 -3.05 -11.50
N ALA A 251 -3.39 -4.27 -11.59
CA ALA A 251 -2.92 -5.42 -10.82
C ALA A 251 -1.48 -5.80 -11.20
N ILE A 252 -1.15 -5.85 -12.50
CA ILE A 252 0.20 -6.13 -13.00
C ILE A 252 1.18 -5.08 -12.47
N LEU A 253 0.87 -3.79 -12.62
CA LEU A 253 1.74 -2.71 -12.14
C LEU A 253 1.95 -2.77 -10.63
N LEU A 254 0.93 -3.14 -9.85
CA LEU A 254 1.09 -3.29 -8.41
C LEU A 254 1.98 -4.48 -8.06
N VAL A 255 1.81 -5.62 -8.73
CA VAL A 255 2.69 -6.78 -8.51
C VAL A 255 4.12 -6.43 -8.90
N VAL A 256 4.34 -5.83 -10.07
CA VAL A 256 5.66 -5.38 -10.52
C VAL A 256 6.26 -4.37 -9.55
N GLY A 257 5.49 -3.39 -9.09
CA GLY A 257 5.96 -2.39 -8.11
C GLY A 257 6.27 -2.97 -6.73
N ILE A 258 5.52 -3.99 -6.28
CA ILE A 258 5.80 -4.69 -5.01
C ILE A 258 7.06 -5.57 -5.14
N VAL A 259 7.21 -6.26 -6.28
CA VAL A 259 8.39 -7.09 -6.57
C VAL A 259 9.62 -6.22 -6.79
N SER A 260 9.50 -5.06 -7.43
CA SER A 260 10.63 -4.16 -7.66
C SER A 260 11.22 -3.59 -6.38
N LEU A 261 10.46 -3.54 -5.27
CA LEU A 261 10.96 -3.20 -3.94
C LEU A 261 11.97 -4.23 -3.39
N ILE A 262 12.08 -5.43 -3.97
CA ILE A 262 13.11 -6.42 -3.61
C ILE A 262 14.51 -5.89 -3.97
N ALA A 263 14.67 -5.23 -5.12
CA ALA A 263 15.97 -4.74 -5.57
C ALA A 263 16.61 -3.72 -4.60
N PRO A 264 15.93 -2.63 -4.16
CA PRO A 264 16.50 -1.74 -3.16
C PRO A 264 16.70 -2.43 -1.80
N ALA A 265 15.88 -3.42 -1.45
CA ALA A 265 16.10 -4.22 -0.24
C ALA A 265 17.38 -5.06 -0.31
N VAL A 266 17.66 -5.69 -1.46
CA VAL A 266 18.93 -6.40 -1.70
C VAL A 266 20.10 -5.43 -1.57
N LEU A 267 20.03 -4.25 -2.19
CA LEU A 267 21.09 -3.25 -2.10
C LEU A 267 21.34 -2.77 -0.67
N LEU A 268 20.28 -2.52 0.10
CA LEU A 268 20.41 -2.16 1.52
C LEU A 268 20.97 -3.32 2.35
N ALA A 269 20.58 -4.56 2.06
CA ALA A 269 21.15 -5.74 2.72
C ALA A 269 22.66 -5.87 2.42
N LEU A 270 23.07 -5.69 1.17
CA LEU A 270 24.47 -5.68 0.76
C LEU A 270 25.24 -4.52 1.41
N ALA A 271 24.61 -3.37 1.62
CA ALA A 271 25.22 -2.23 2.33
C ALA A 271 25.57 -2.51 3.79
N THR A 272 25.03 -3.58 4.38
CA THR A 272 25.39 -4.04 5.75
C THR A 272 26.46 -5.14 5.76
N THR A 273 27.02 -5.47 4.61
CA THR A 273 28.07 -6.49 4.47
C THR A 273 29.42 -5.83 4.20
N GLU A 274 30.49 -6.60 4.30
CA GLU A 274 31.86 -6.19 3.91
C GLU A 274 32.00 -5.85 2.40
N TYR A 275 30.94 -6.05 1.63
CA TYR A 275 30.88 -5.69 0.21
C TYR A 275 30.69 -4.20 -0.05
N VAL A 276 30.37 -3.43 0.98
CA VAL A 276 30.31 -1.98 0.89
C VAL A 276 31.31 -1.42 1.89
N GLY A 277 32.28 -0.66 1.40
CA GLY A 277 33.30 -0.03 2.21
C GLY A 277 32.71 1.02 3.16
N PRO A 278 33.50 1.47 4.15
CA PRO A 278 33.06 2.50 5.10
C PRO A 278 32.73 3.85 4.43
N ASP A 279 33.22 4.08 3.22
CA ASP A 279 32.90 5.22 2.34
C ASP A 279 31.60 5.04 1.55
N TRP A 280 30.80 4.00 1.86
CA TRP A 280 29.57 3.64 1.16
C TRP A 280 29.77 3.32 -0.33
N ARG A 281 30.96 2.89 -0.73
CA ARG A 281 31.24 2.43 -2.10
C ARG A 281 31.36 0.92 -2.16
N TRP A 282 31.10 0.35 -3.33
CA TRP A 282 31.29 -1.07 -3.54
C TRP A 282 32.74 -1.47 -3.28
N ASN A 283 32.95 -2.49 -2.46
CA ASN A 283 34.25 -3.09 -2.26
C ASN A 283 34.71 -3.69 -3.60
N PRO A 284 35.82 -3.20 -4.19
CA PRO A 284 36.24 -3.64 -5.52
C PRO A 284 36.53 -5.14 -5.61
N ALA A 285 36.68 -5.84 -4.48
CA ALA A 285 36.98 -7.29 -4.45
C ALA A 285 35.81 -8.14 -4.92
N VAL A 286 34.60 -7.57 -4.86
CA VAL A 286 33.33 -8.28 -4.98
C VAL A 286 32.73 -8.09 -6.37
N MET A 287 32.98 -6.94 -6.99
CA MET A 287 32.34 -6.51 -8.24
C MET A 287 33.21 -6.71 -9.48
N ALA A 288 34.27 -7.51 -9.36
CA ALA A 288 35.37 -7.47 -10.30
C ALA A 288 35.05 -8.01 -11.71
N ASP A 289 33.94 -8.73 -11.92
CA ASP A 289 33.68 -9.36 -13.23
C ASP A 289 32.75 -8.64 -14.22
N HIS A 290 31.64 -7.96 -13.87
CA HIS A 290 30.63 -7.69 -14.93
C HIS A 290 29.92 -6.32 -15.03
N PHE A 291 30.10 -5.34 -14.12
CA PHE A 291 29.36 -4.05 -14.26
C PHE A 291 30.16 -2.81 -13.82
N HIS A 292 30.77 -2.10 -14.78
CA HIS A 292 31.61 -0.92 -14.50
C HIS A 292 30.83 0.33 -14.06
N LEU A 293 29.64 0.58 -14.63
CA LEU A 293 28.87 1.80 -14.35
C LEU A 293 28.34 1.89 -12.91
N TRP A 294 28.05 0.74 -12.29
CA TRP A 294 27.43 0.69 -10.95
C TRP A 294 28.46 0.95 -9.83
N ARG A 295 29.77 0.83 -10.13
CA ARG A 295 30.86 1.09 -9.18
C ARG A 295 30.96 2.56 -8.77
N LEU A 296 30.50 3.46 -9.64
CA LEU A 296 30.58 4.91 -9.41
C LEU A 296 29.45 5.41 -8.52
N VAL A 297 28.38 4.63 -8.36
CA VAL A 297 27.20 5.03 -7.60
C VAL A 297 27.16 4.29 -6.26
N PRO A 298 27.16 5.00 -5.12
CA PRO A 298 26.91 4.39 -3.82
C PRO A 298 25.65 3.50 -3.82
N PRO A 299 25.69 2.28 -3.25
CA PRO A 299 24.53 1.38 -3.19
C PRO A 299 23.30 2.03 -2.55
N ALA A 300 23.50 2.93 -1.59
CA ALA A 300 22.43 3.69 -0.95
C ALA A 300 21.69 4.61 -1.94
N LEU A 301 22.42 5.29 -2.84
CA LEU A 301 21.80 6.13 -3.87
C LEU A 301 21.05 5.28 -4.89
N LEU A 302 21.63 4.17 -5.35
CA LEU A 302 20.94 3.20 -6.21
C LEU A 302 19.67 2.65 -5.55
N ALA A 303 19.71 2.36 -4.25
CA ALA A 303 18.54 1.93 -3.50
C ALA A 303 17.46 3.02 -3.48
N VAL A 304 17.82 4.29 -3.25
CA VAL A 304 16.87 5.41 -3.31
C VAL A 304 16.25 5.54 -4.69
N ASP A 305 17.03 5.50 -5.77
CA ASP A 305 16.53 5.59 -7.14
C ASP A 305 15.54 4.46 -7.46
N LEU A 306 15.89 3.23 -7.10
CA LEU A 306 15.01 2.07 -7.28
C LEU A 306 13.75 2.15 -6.41
N LEU A 307 13.83 2.73 -5.20
CA LEU A 307 12.66 3.01 -4.37
C LEU A 307 11.73 4.02 -5.03
N VAL A 308 12.28 5.09 -5.63
CA VAL A 308 11.52 6.10 -6.38
C VAL A 308 10.83 5.46 -7.58
N VAL A 309 11.55 4.67 -8.37
CA VAL A 309 10.98 3.94 -9.53
C VAL A 309 9.88 2.98 -9.08
N SER A 310 10.11 2.20 -8.02
CA SER A 310 9.11 1.28 -7.45
C SER A 310 7.87 2.01 -6.99
N ALA A 311 8.04 3.13 -6.27
CA ALA A 311 6.94 3.97 -5.83
C ALA A 311 6.15 4.56 -7.01
N ALA A 312 6.82 4.99 -8.08
CA ALA A 312 6.18 5.50 -9.30
C ALA A 312 5.33 4.42 -9.99
N ILE A 313 5.85 3.20 -10.12
CA ILE A 313 5.11 2.04 -10.67
C ILE A 313 3.87 1.74 -9.82
N LEU A 314 4.00 1.73 -8.50
CA LEU A 314 2.86 1.54 -7.58
C LEU A 314 1.80 2.64 -7.74
N GLN A 315 2.22 3.91 -7.83
CA GLN A 315 1.29 5.02 -8.06
C GLN A 315 0.58 4.91 -9.40
N LEU A 316 1.29 4.48 -10.45
CA LEU A 316 0.69 4.26 -11.76
C LEU A 316 -0.38 3.16 -11.69
N GLY A 317 -0.12 2.07 -10.95
CA GLY A 317 -1.11 1.04 -10.66
C GLY A 317 -2.37 1.60 -9.98
N VAL A 318 -2.22 2.48 -8.98
CA VAL A 318 -3.34 3.16 -8.31
C VAL A 318 -4.12 4.06 -9.27
N VAL A 319 -3.43 4.81 -10.16
CA VAL A 319 -4.07 5.67 -11.17
C VAL A 319 -4.89 4.84 -12.16
N PHE A 320 -4.34 3.71 -12.64
CA PHE A 320 -5.08 2.81 -13.53
C PHE A 320 -6.25 2.14 -12.82
N HIS A 321 -6.12 1.78 -11.55
CA HIS A 321 -7.25 1.27 -10.77
C HIS A 321 -8.36 2.30 -10.62
N ALA A 322 -8.02 3.58 -10.37
CA ALA A 322 -8.98 4.66 -10.33
C ALA A 322 -9.69 4.87 -11.68
N LYS A 323 -8.94 4.77 -12.81
CA LYS A 323 -9.52 4.79 -14.16
C LYS A 323 -10.45 3.60 -14.39
N ALA A 324 -10.05 2.40 -13.97
CA ALA A 324 -10.87 1.19 -14.06
C ALA A 324 -12.19 1.35 -13.31
N ARG A 325 -12.13 1.81 -12.05
CA ARG A 325 -13.31 2.10 -11.23
C ARG A 325 -14.23 3.09 -11.94
N ARG A 326 -13.69 4.19 -12.49
CA ARG A 326 -14.49 5.20 -13.20
C ARG A 326 -15.21 4.62 -14.42
N ARG A 327 -14.55 3.76 -15.19
CA ARG A 327 -15.16 3.11 -16.36
C ARG A 327 -16.18 2.05 -15.99
N ALA A 328 -16.10 1.49 -14.79
CA ALA A 328 -17.04 0.48 -14.31
C ALA A 328 -18.28 1.06 -13.62
N VAL A 329 -18.28 2.36 -13.26
CA VAL A 329 -19.45 3.00 -12.64
C VAL A 329 -20.63 2.92 -13.61
N LEU A 330 -21.75 2.39 -13.12
CA LEU A 330 -23.05 2.43 -13.80
C LEU A 330 -23.65 3.83 -13.68
N ASP A 331 -24.39 4.26 -14.71
CA ASP A 331 -25.28 5.42 -14.61
C ASP A 331 -26.42 5.11 -13.64
N ALA A 332 -27.17 6.13 -13.20
CA ALA A 332 -28.26 5.91 -12.24
C ALA A 332 -29.31 4.90 -12.77
N PRO A 333 -29.80 4.96 -14.02
CA PRO A 333 -30.76 3.98 -14.53
C PRO A 333 -30.21 2.56 -14.54
N GLY A 334 -28.98 2.35 -15.04
CA GLY A 334 -28.35 1.03 -15.05
C GLY A 334 -28.08 0.51 -13.64
N LYS A 335 -27.85 1.40 -12.68
CA LYS A 335 -27.68 1.04 -11.27
C LYS A 335 -28.99 0.57 -10.64
N LEU A 336 -30.07 1.30 -10.88
CA LEU A 336 -31.41 0.95 -10.39
C LEU A 336 -31.92 -0.35 -11.02
N ALA A 337 -31.64 -0.58 -12.30
CA ALA A 337 -31.97 -1.84 -12.96
C ALA A 337 -31.19 -3.04 -12.39
N ALA A 338 -29.94 -2.83 -11.95
CA ALA A 338 -29.09 -3.89 -11.40
C ALA A 338 -29.36 -4.17 -9.91
N ASP A 339 -29.98 -3.23 -9.18
CA ASP A 339 -30.23 -3.31 -7.74
C ASP A 339 -31.69 -2.95 -7.45
N GLY A 340 -32.54 -3.96 -7.26
CA GLY A 340 -33.99 -3.77 -7.05
C GLY A 340 -34.40 -3.19 -5.70
N ARG A 341 -33.43 -2.84 -4.83
CA ARG A 341 -33.73 -2.15 -3.57
C ARG A 341 -34.11 -0.68 -3.84
N PRO A 342 -34.94 -0.04 -3.00
CA PRO A 342 -35.29 1.36 -3.20
C PRO A 342 -34.05 2.27 -3.16
N PRO A 343 -33.97 3.31 -4.01
CA PRO A 343 -32.80 4.16 -4.10
C PRO A 343 -32.53 4.99 -2.85
N ILE A 344 -31.29 5.44 -2.76
CA ILE A 344 -30.87 6.51 -1.85
C ILE A 344 -30.47 7.69 -2.71
N LEU A 345 -31.29 8.74 -2.68
CA LEU A 345 -31.00 9.97 -3.42
C LEU A 345 -29.98 10.81 -2.65
N PHE A 346 -28.86 11.14 -3.29
CA PHE A 346 -27.83 12.00 -2.73
C PHE A 346 -27.85 13.38 -3.42
N LEU A 347 -28.31 14.39 -2.68
CA LEU A 347 -28.39 15.79 -3.08
C LEU A 347 -27.20 16.56 -2.51
N ARG A 348 -26.58 17.40 -3.34
CA ARG A 348 -25.40 18.19 -2.95
C ARG A 348 -25.13 19.30 -3.95
N ASN A 349 -24.38 20.30 -3.49
CA ASN A 349 -23.81 21.28 -4.40
C ASN A 349 -22.61 20.67 -5.16
N PHE A 350 -22.49 20.98 -6.46
CA PHE A 350 -21.40 20.53 -7.33
C PHE A 350 -20.03 21.11 -6.98
N SER A 351 -19.98 22.18 -6.18
CA SER A 351 -18.73 22.73 -5.64
C SER A 351 -18.11 21.81 -4.59
N ASP A 352 -18.87 20.88 -4.01
CA ASP A 352 -18.42 20.02 -2.91
C ASP A 352 -17.86 18.66 -3.40
N ASP A 353 -17.74 18.44 -4.72
CA ASP A 353 -17.18 17.21 -5.33
C ASP A 353 -15.74 16.91 -4.89
N ASP A 354 -14.98 17.94 -4.54
CA ASP A 354 -13.56 17.86 -4.23
C ASP A 354 -13.26 17.81 -2.73
N VAL A 355 -14.30 17.81 -1.89
CA VAL A 355 -14.14 17.60 -0.45
C VAL A 355 -13.55 16.23 -0.20
N THR A 356 -12.47 16.20 0.57
CA THR A 356 -11.77 14.96 0.89
C THR A 356 -11.72 14.76 2.39
N ILE A 357 -11.75 13.49 2.82
CA ILE A 357 -11.53 13.10 4.21
C ILE A 357 -10.36 12.12 4.27
N ARG A 358 -9.61 12.15 5.37
CA ARG A 358 -8.62 11.11 5.63
C ARG A 358 -9.36 9.82 5.90
N THR A 359 -9.03 8.77 5.16
CA THR A 359 -9.62 7.45 5.35
C THR A 359 -8.58 6.47 5.84
N SER A 360 -8.99 5.62 6.76
CA SER A 360 -8.15 4.52 7.18
C SER A 360 -7.89 3.61 5.99
N PRO A 361 -6.64 3.16 5.74
CA PRO A 361 -6.38 2.16 4.71
C PRO A 361 -7.31 0.94 4.84
N LEU A 362 -7.70 0.61 6.06
CA LEU A 362 -8.47 -0.58 6.41
C LEU A 362 -9.97 -0.47 6.10
N THR A 363 -10.52 0.75 5.99
CA THR A 363 -11.92 0.94 5.60
C THR A 363 -12.12 0.79 4.09
N ARG A 364 -11.03 0.62 3.32
CA ARG A 364 -11.06 0.54 1.85
C ARG A 364 -11.32 -0.87 1.36
N LYS A 365 -12.07 -0.97 0.26
CA LYS A 365 -12.56 -2.25 -0.27
C LYS A 365 -11.50 -3.03 -1.04
N ALA A 366 -10.68 -2.36 -1.87
CA ALA A 366 -9.70 -3.01 -2.73
C ALA A 366 -8.31 -3.05 -2.08
N ILE A 367 -7.57 -4.14 -2.27
CA ILE A 367 -6.16 -4.26 -1.81
C ILE A 367 -5.32 -3.11 -2.38
N VAL A 368 -5.56 -2.76 -3.65
CA VAL A 368 -4.92 -1.61 -4.31
C VAL A 368 -5.11 -0.32 -3.52
N ASP A 369 -6.34 -0.06 -3.07
CA ASP A 369 -6.66 1.12 -2.28
C ASP A 369 -6.04 1.05 -0.87
N LYS A 370 -5.90 -0.16 -0.30
CA LYS A 370 -5.25 -0.38 1.02
C LYS A 370 -3.74 -0.13 0.96
N LEU A 371 -3.08 -0.60 -0.10
CA LEU A 371 -1.63 -0.47 -0.31
C LEU A 371 -1.25 0.88 -0.89
N GLY A 372 -2.19 1.58 -1.54
CA GLY A 372 -1.96 2.90 -2.08
C GLY A 372 -1.61 3.91 -0.98
N LEU A 373 -0.54 4.68 -1.20
CA LEU A 373 -0.09 5.75 -0.29
C LEU A 373 -1.08 6.92 -0.19
N ARG A 374 -2.13 6.95 -1.02
CA ARG A 374 -3.15 7.99 -1.03
C ARG A 374 -4.04 7.88 0.20
N GLN A 375 -3.79 8.62 1.27
CA GLN A 375 -4.60 8.52 2.51
C GLN A 375 -5.91 9.33 2.54
N PHE A 376 -6.25 10.02 1.44
CA PHE A 376 -7.43 10.88 1.33
C PHE A 376 -8.35 10.40 0.20
N GLU A 377 -9.62 10.21 0.53
CA GLU A 377 -10.69 9.87 -0.43
C GLU A 377 -11.71 11.00 -0.47
N ARG A 378 -12.47 11.10 -1.57
CA ARG A 378 -13.57 12.06 -1.67
C ARG A 378 -14.62 11.72 -0.62
N PHE A 379 -15.18 12.74 0.02
CA PHE A 379 -16.17 12.56 1.08
C PHE A 379 -17.42 11.83 0.55
N GLU A 380 -17.86 12.16 -0.67
CA GLU A 380 -18.92 11.43 -1.36
C GLU A 380 -18.66 9.92 -1.48
N GLU A 381 -17.44 9.49 -1.84
CA GLU A 381 -17.12 8.06 -1.93
C GLU A 381 -17.30 7.34 -0.59
N ILE A 382 -17.10 8.06 0.52
CA ILE A 382 -17.31 7.55 1.87
C ILE A 382 -18.79 7.47 2.22
N LEU A 383 -19.58 8.48 1.87
CA LEU A 383 -21.03 8.44 2.03
C LEU A 383 -21.62 7.26 1.25
N VAL A 384 -21.29 7.16 -0.03
CA VAL A 384 -21.77 6.09 -0.91
C VAL A 384 -21.39 4.73 -0.37
N ARG A 385 -20.15 4.57 0.12
CA ARG A 385 -19.66 3.32 0.72
C ARG A 385 -20.54 2.85 1.88
N TYR A 386 -20.95 3.75 2.77
CA TYR A 386 -21.75 3.41 3.94
C TYR A 386 -23.25 3.31 3.62
N LEU A 387 -23.73 4.10 2.66
CA LEU A 387 -25.14 4.12 2.29
C LEU A 387 -25.53 2.96 1.36
N SER A 388 -24.60 2.43 0.55
CA SER A 388 -24.87 1.32 -0.38
C SER A 388 -25.40 0.03 0.26
N VAL A 389 -25.27 -0.08 1.59
CA VAL A 389 -25.85 -1.17 2.38
C VAL A 389 -27.38 -1.08 2.43
N TYR A 390 -27.95 0.13 2.38
CA TYR A 390 -29.39 0.37 2.47
C TYR A 390 -30.09 0.40 1.09
N GLY A 391 -29.35 0.64 0.01
CA GLY A 391 -29.89 0.71 -1.36
C GLY A 391 -28.90 1.31 -2.36
N PRO A 392 -29.21 1.31 -3.66
CA PRO A 392 -28.38 1.94 -4.67
C PRO A 392 -28.34 3.46 -4.47
N VAL A 393 -27.14 4.01 -4.30
CA VAL A 393 -26.95 5.46 -4.10
C VAL A 393 -26.87 6.15 -5.46
N ILE A 394 -27.81 7.05 -5.72
CA ILE A 394 -27.93 7.81 -6.96
C ILE A 394 -27.75 9.31 -6.69
N ALA A 395 -27.22 10.04 -7.67
CA ALA A 395 -27.09 11.50 -7.61
C ALA A 395 -27.26 12.12 -9.00
N ILE A 396 -27.55 13.42 -9.05
CA ILE A 396 -27.60 14.17 -10.30
C ILE A 396 -26.18 14.65 -10.63
N ASN A 397 -25.80 14.59 -11.91
CA ASN A 397 -24.51 15.09 -12.37
C ASN A 397 -24.63 16.51 -12.95
N ASN A 398 -23.56 17.30 -12.80
CA ASN A 398 -23.40 18.51 -13.57
C ASN A 398 -23.10 18.15 -15.04
N PRO A 399 -23.91 18.61 -16.03
CA PRO A 399 -23.70 18.27 -17.44
C PRO A 399 -22.33 18.72 -17.98
N MET A 400 -21.74 19.75 -17.39
CA MET A 400 -20.46 20.33 -17.84
C MET A 400 -19.22 19.61 -17.28
N LYS A 401 -19.39 18.70 -16.30
CA LYS A 401 -18.28 18.02 -15.64
C LYS A 401 -18.37 16.51 -15.75
N ARG A 402 -17.21 15.87 -15.93
CA ARG A 402 -17.10 14.41 -15.86
C ARG A 402 -17.49 13.94 -14.46
N ALA A 403 -18.35 12.93 -14.38
CA ALA A 403 -18.77 12.34 -13.13
C ALA A 403 -17.54 11.82 -12.34
N PRO A 404 -17.32 12.27 -11.09
CA PRO A 404 -16.34 11.70 -10.20
C PRO A 404 -16.78 10.30 -9.74
N LEU A 405 -15.87 9.62 -9.05
CA LEU A 405 -16.17 8.37 -8.37
C LEU A 405 -17.12 8.64 -7.20
N GLY A 406 -18.11 7.78 -7.00
CA GLY A 406 -19.12 7.96 -5.95
C GLY A 406 -20.45 7.33 -6.31
N ALA A 407 -21.51 8.12 -6.16
CA ALA A 407 -22.88 7.71 -6.46
C ALA A 407 -23.03 7.42 -7.96
N ALA A 408 -23.95 6.53 -8.32
CA ALA A 408 -24.34 6.36 -9.72
C ALA A 408 -25.04 7.64 -10.18
N ARG A 409 -24.61 8.22 -11.30
CA ARG A 409 -25.12 9.52 -11.72
C ARG A 409 -25.95 9.48 -12.97
N GLN A 410 -26.91 10.39 -13.04
CA GLN A 410 -27.62 10.73 -14.27
C GLN A 410 -27.36 12.20 -14.61
N THR A 411 -26.97 12.45 -15.84
CA THR A 411 -26.97 13.80 -16.42
C THR A 411 -28.37 14.03 -16.96
N LEU A 412 -29.05 15.06 -16.46
CA LEU A 412 -30.41 15.41 -16.86
C LEU A 412 -30.40 16.65 -17.76
N PRO A 413 -31.31 16.75 -18.75
CA PRO A 413 -31.57 17.99 -19.48
C PRO A 413 -32.07 19.10 -18.56
N MET A 414 -31.85 20.36 -18.93
CA MET A 414 -32.21 21.52 -18.11
C MET A 414 -33.73 21.72 -18.00
N GLU A 415 -34.49 21.18 -18.93
CA GLU A 415 -35.94 21.36 -19.03
C GLU A 415 -36.71 20.35 -18.17
N SER A 416 -36.17 19.15 -17.95
CA SER A 416 -36.85 18.02 -17.30
C SER A 416 -36.27 17.59 -15.96
N TRP A 417 -35.19 18.22 -15.49
CA TRP A 417 -34.53 17.77 -14.26
C TRP A 417 -35.44 17.88 -13.03
N HIS A 418 -36.27 18.92 -12.92
CA HIS A 418 -37.21 19.10 -11.81
C HIS A 418 -38.17 17.92 -11.63
N GLU A 419 -38.79 17.44 -12.72
CA GLU A 419 -39.70 16.29 -12.68
C GLU A 419 -38.96 15.03 -12.24
N THR A 420 -37.78 14.78 -12.83
CA THR A 420 -36.97 13.60 -12.47
C THR A 420 -36.49 13.64 -11.01
N VAL A 421 -36.11 14.81 -10.49
CA VAL A 421 -35.75 14.94 -9.06
C VAL A 421 -36.95 14.62 -8.19
N SER A 422 -38.13 15.12 -8.54
CA SER A 422 -39.36 14.88 -7.78
C SER A 422 -39.70 13.39 -7.73
N ASP A 423 -39.56 12.69 -8.85
CA ASP A 423 -39.71 11.23 -8.95
C ASP A 423 -38.68 10.48 -8.09
N TYR A 424 -37.43 10.93 -8.09
CA TYR A 424 -36.39 10.36 -7.23
C TYR A 424 -36.64 10.62 -5.76
N VAL A 425 -37.11 11.82 -5.40
CA VAL A 425 -37.55 12.12 -4.04
C VAL A 425 -38.67 11.15 -3.68
N GLY A 426 -39.72 11.00 -4.49
CA GLY A 426 -40.85 10.09 -4.23
C GLY A 426 -40.43 8.63 -4.05
N SER A 427 -39.58 8.10 -4.93
CA SER A 427 -39.21 6.68 -4.97
C SER A 427 -38.12 6.26 -3.99
N SER A 428 -37.35 7.19 -3.42
CA SER A 428 -36.21 6.84 -2.55
C SER A 428 -36.63 6.23 -1.21
N ALA A 429 -35.85 5.29 -0.68
CA ALA A 429 -35.99 4.89 0.74
C ALA A 429 -35.47 5.98 1.69
N MET A 430 -34.47 6.73 1.24
CA MET A 430 -33.73 7.69 2.05
C MET A 430 -33.15 8.78 1.16
N ILE A 431 -33.07 9.99 1.69
CA ILE A 431 -32.48 11.12 1.00
C ILE A 431 -31.31 11.60 1.84
N VAL A 432 -30.19 11.93 1.20
CA VAL A 432 -28.99 12.42 1.87
C VAL A 432 -28.63 13.75 1.26
N VAL A 433 -28.48 14.76 2.10
CA VAL A 433 -28.16 16.12 1.69
C VAL A 433 -26.79 16.49 2.26
N ALA A 434 -25.86 16.92 1.41
CA ALA A 434 -24.62 17.55 1.87
C ALA A 434 -24.90 18.99 2.34
N ALA A 435 -24.97 19.20 3.65
CA ALA A 435 -25.51 20.42 4.25
C ALA A 435 -24.41 21.43 4.65
N ALA A 436 -23.55 21.84 3.70
CA ALA A 436 -22.62 22.96 3.85
C ALA A 436 -22.08 23.42 2.48
N PRO A 437 -22.94 23.92 1.59
CA PRO A 437 -22.56 24.29 0.24
C PRO A 437 -21.68 25.54 0.24
N ASP A 438 -20.78 25.63 -0.74
CA ASP A 438 -19.92 26.81 -0.88
C ASP A 438 -20.72 28.06 -1.22
N GLN A 439 -21.79 27.93 -2.00
CA GLN A 439 -22.60 29.04 -2.47
C GLN A 439 -24.08 28.69 -2.36
N VAL A 440 -24.91 29.72 -2.23
CA VAL A 440 -26.37 29.60 -2.36
C VAL A 440 -26.69 29.40 -3.83
N THR A 441 -27.34 28.29 -4.16
CA THR A 441 -27.72 27.96 -5.53
C THR A 441 -29.22 27.73 -5.62
N GLU A 442 -29.84 28.27 -6.67
CA GLU A 442 -31.28 28.11 -6.91
C GLU A 442 -31.67 26.64 -6.99
N GLY A 443 -30.86 25.82 -7.67
CA GLY A 443 -31.12 24.38 -7.81
C GLY A 443 -31.23 23.66 -6.46
N LEU A 444 -30.27 23.87 -5.54
CA LEU A 444 -30.31 23.20 -4.23
C LEU A 444 -31.42 23.77 -3.33
N ALA A 445 -31.69 25.08 -3.40
CA ALA A 445 -32.80 25.69 -2.69
C ALA A 445 -34.15 25.11 -3.13
N TRP A 446 -34.35 24.95 -4.44
CA TRP A 446 -35.52 24.30 -5.01
C TRP A 446 -35.61 22.83 -4.58
N GLU A 447 -34.51 22.08 -4.65
CA GLU A 447 -34.46 20.67 -4.20
C GLU A 447 -34.89 20.55 -2.73
N LEU A 448 -34.39 21.42 -1.84
CA LEU A 448 -34.78 21.45 -0.42
C LEU A 448 -36.25 21.82 -0.20
N ALA A 449 -36.78 22.76 -0.99
CA ALA A 449 -38.19 23.10 -0.96
C ALA A 449 -39.06 21.91 -1.37
N GLN A 450 -38.65 21.13 -2.37
CA GLN A 450 -39.34 19.90 -2.77
C GLN A 450 -39.33 18.84 -1.66
N LEU A 451 -38.22 18.69 -0.92
CA LEU A 451 -38.20 17.77 0.22
C LEU A 451 -39.27 18.10 1.25
N SER A 452 -39.48 19.39 1.52
CA SER A 452 -40.53 19.86 2.43
C SER A 452 -41.93 19.64 1.83
N ALA A 453 -42.14 20.07 0.58
CA ALA A 453 -43.43 19.97 -0.11
C ALA A 453 -43.93 18.52 -0.23
N LEU A 454 -43.02 17.58 -0.48
CA LEU A 454 -43.32 16.15 -0.62
C LEU A 454 -43.27 15.38 0.71
N GLY A 455 -43.14 16.07 1.86
CA GLY A 455 -43.09 15.43 3.18
C GLY A 455 -41.89 14.49 3.38
N ALA A 456 -40.82 14.66 2.58
CA ALA A 456 -39.67 13.76 2.54
C ALA A 456 -38.59 14.09 3.59
N VAL A 457 -38.74 15.19 4.35
CA VAL A 457 -37.80 15.60 5.42
C VAL A 457 -37.61 14.49 6.46
N SER A 458 -38.68 13.77 6.81
CA SER A 458 -38.69 12.66 7.79
C SER A 458 -37.79 11.46 7.44
N ARG A 459 -37.36 11.36 6.17
CA ARG A 459 -36.41 10.35 5.68
C ARG A 459 -35.14 10.95 5.10
N THR A 460 -34.87 12.21 5.43
CA THR A 460 -33.70 12.95 4.96
C THR A 460 -32.60 12.99 6.03
N LEU A 461 -31.38 12.69 5.61
CA LEU A 461 -30.16 12.84 6.41
C LEU A 461 -29.39 14.08 5.94
N PHE A 462 -29.25 15.08 6.79
CA PHE A 462 -28.39 16.24 6.54
C PHE A 462 -27.00 15.94 7.05
N VAL A 463 -26.08 15.68 6.12
CA VAL A 463 -24.69 15.32 6.44
C VAL A 463 -23.80 16.55 6.35
N ILE A 464 -23.11 16.85 7.45
CA ILE A 464 -22.21 17.99 7.55
C ILE A 464 -20.83 17.58 7.02
N PRO A 465 -20.33 18.12 5.91
CA PRO A 465 -19.03 17.74 5.35
C PRO A 465 -17.84 18.16 6.24
N PRO A 466 -16.65 17.54 6.08
CA PRO A 466 -15.49 17.74 6.95
C PRO A 466 -14.67 18.99 6.59
N TYR A 467 -15.28 20.17 6.68
CA TYR A 467 -14.60 21.46 6.53
C TYR A 467 -13.93 21.92 7.84
N PRO A 468 -12.91 22.80 7.77
CA PRO A 468 -12.46 23.58 8.92
C PRO A 468 -13.61 24.39 9.53
N ARG A 469 -13.56 24.60 10.86
CA ARG A 469 -14.65 25.27 11.60
C ARG A 469 -15.06 26.62 11.02
N GLU A 470 -14.08 27.46 10.69
CA GLU A 470 -14.29 28.82 10.18
C GLU A 470 -15.10 28.81 8.87
N GLU A 471 -14.72 27.92 7.94
CA GLU A 471 -15.42 27.73 6.67
C GLU A 471 -16.80 27.09 6.87
N LEU A 472 -16.90 26.16 7.82
CA LEU A 472 -18.12 25.42 8.09
C LEU A 472 -19.26 26.33 8.58
N THR A 473 -18.99 27.29 9.45
CA THR A 473 -20.00 28.24 9.93
C THR A 473 -20.56 29.08 8.79
N ALA A 474 -19.70 29.61 7.91
CA ALA A 474 -20.14 30.41 6.75
C ALA A 474 -20.96 29.57 5.77
N ARG A 475 -20.53 28.35 5.48
CA ARG A 475 -21.24 27.41 4.59
C ARG A 475 -22.58 26.96 5.17
N TRP A 476 -22.64 26.74 6.49
CA TRP A 476 -23.89 26.38 7.17
C TRP A 476 -24.89 27.52 7.16
N ALA A 477 -24.47 28.77 7.35
CA ALA A 477 -25.37 29.92 7.20
C ALA A 477 -26.01 29.98 5.80
N ARG A 478 -25.24 29.69 4.74
CA ARG A 478 -25.77 29.59 3.36
C ARG A 478 -26.76 28.42 3.22
N PHE A 479 -26.46 27.29 3.85
CA PHE A 479 -27.40 26.16 3.90
C PHE A 479 -28.71 26.54 4.61
N ARG A 480 -28.64 27.24 5.74
CA ARG A 480 -29.80 27.73 6.51
C ARG A 480 -30.67 28.66 5.66
N GLN A 481 -30.07 29.55 4.88
CA GLN A 481 -30.79 30.42 3.95
C GLN A 481 -31.60 29.63 2.91
N MET A 482 -31.04 28.54 2.37
CA MET A 482 -31.74 27.70 1.38
C MET A 482 -32.76 26.73 1.99
N SER A 483 -32.59 26.37 3.25
CA SER A 483 -33.45 25.40 3.96
C SER A 483 -34.57 26.08 4.77
N GLY A 484 -34.96 27.32 4.44
CA GLY A 484 -35.96 28.08 5.20
C GLY A 484 -37.32 27.38 5.39
N ASN A 485 -37.69 26.47 4.49
CA ASN A 485 -38.92 25.68 4.59
C ASN A 485 -38.80 24.45 5.52
N ILE A 486 -37.60 24.14 5.99
CA ILE A 486 -37.30 22.99 6.84
C ILE A 486 -37.01 23.52 8.24
N SER A 487 -37.84 23.12 9.21
CA SER A 487 -37.74 23.57 10.61
C SER A 487 -36.55 22.92 11.34
N ILE A 488 -35.32 23.28 10.95
CA ILE A 488 -34.10 22.82 11.61
C ILE A 488 -33.88 23.66 12.89
N PRO A 489 -33.62 23.05 14.06
CA PRO A 489 -33.50 23.78 15.32
C PRO A 489 -32.26 24.65 15.38
N GLY A 490 -32.37 25.84 16.00
CA GLY A 490 -31.29 26.82 16.09
C GLY A 490 -30.12 26.35 16.97
N SER A 491 -30.34 25.42 17.90
CA SER A 491 -29.28 24.86 18.75
C SER A 491 -28.18 24.12 17.98
N VAL A 492 -28.45 23.76 16.71
CA VAL A 492 -27.46 23.19 15.80
C VAL A 492 -26.32 24.15 15.53
N ASP A 493 -26.60 25.45 15.44
CA ASP A 493 -25.64 26.49 15.05
C ASP A 493 -24.46 26.56 16.04
N ASP A 494 -24.76 26.41 17.34
CA ASP A 494 -23.78 26.45 18.44
C ASP A 494 -22.87 25.22 18.51
N LYS A 495 -23.27 24.11 17.87
CA LYS A 495 -22.64 22.79 17.98
C LYS A 495 -22.21 22.22 16.62
N LEU A 496 -22.22 23.08 15.60
CA LEU A 496 -21.96 22.71 14.22
C LEU A 496 -20.60 22.04 14.03
N ASP A 497 -19.55 22.43 14.76
CA ASP A 497 -18.21 21.85 14.63
C ASP A 497 -18.15 20.36 15.07
N ARG A 498 -19.10 19.90 15.90
CA ARG A 498 -19.24 18.50 16.35
C ARG A 498 -20.23 17.69 15.52
N LEU A 499 -21.25 18.35 14.97
CA LEU A 499 -22.35 17.68 14.26
C LEU A 499 -21.86 17.00 12.97
N LEU A 500 -22.14 15.71 12.81
CA LEU A 500 -21.78 14.94 11.62
C LEU A 500 -22.99 14.69 10.72
N VAL A 501 -24.10 14.27 11.33
CA VAL A 501 -25.36 13.95 10.65
C VAL A 501 -26.51 14.46 11.49
N LEU A 502 -27.47 15.11 10.87
CA LEU A 502 -28.73 15.54 11.45
C LEU A 502 -29.87 14.81 10.72
N ALA A 503 -30.82 14.26 11.47
CA ALA A 503 -31.99 13.57 10.93
C ALA A 503 -33.24 14.03 11.68
N ASP A 504 -34.36 14.12 10.97
CA ASP A 504 -35.66 14.40 11.57
C ASP A 504 -36.19 13.15 12.31
N GLY A 505 -36.79 13.35 13.49
CA GLY A 505 -37.35 12.29 14.33
C GLY A 505 -38.86 12.40 14.47
N GLU A 506 -39.49 11.54 15.27
CA GLU A 506 -40.93 11.62 15.52
C GLU A 506 -41.29 12.82 16.41
N ASP A 507 -40.55 12.99 17.51
CA ASP A 507 -40.82 14.08 18.48
C ASP A 507 -39.83 15.24 18.37
N ARG A 508 -38.61 14.96 17.91
CA ARG A 508 -37.51 15.93 17.86
C ARG A 508 -36.44 15.49 16.89
N TRP A 509 -35.63 16.45 16.46
CA TRP A 509 -34.46 16.20 15.64
C TRP A 509 -33.39 15.38 16.37
N HIS A 510 -32.66 14.57 15.61
CA HIS A 510 -31.56 13.73 16.10
C HIS A 510 -30.23 14.20 15.52
N GLY A 511 -29.31 14.63 16.38
CA GLY A 511 -27.95 15.03 16.00
C GLY A 511 -26.92 13.97 16.38
N TYR A 512 -26.24 13.41 15.38
CA TYR A 512 -25.11 12.50 15.57
C TYR A 512 -23.83 13.30 15.54
N HIS A 513 -23.06 13.27 16.63
CA HIS A 513 -21.90 14.15 16.79
C HIS A 513 -20.63 13.40 17.19
N ALA A 514 -19.47 13.98 16.90
CA ALA A 514 -18.20 13.46 17.39
C ALA A 514 -17.19 14.57 17.72
N ALA A 515 -16.22 14.27 18.59
CA ALA A 515 -15.12 15.18 18.89
C ALA A 515 -14.16 15.40 17.70
N ARG A 516 -14.13 14.47 16.73
CA ARG A 516 -13.30 14.55 15.52
C ARG A 516 -14.07 14.02 14.31
N ARG A 517 -13.97 14.74 13.18
CA ARG A 517 -14.56 14.35 11.89
C ARG A 517 -13.66 13.35 11.17
N THR A 518 -13.82 12.07 11.52
CA THR A 518 -13.06 10.95 10.91
C THR A 518 -13.98 10.08 10.07
N ASP A 519 -13.42 9.32 9.13
CA ASP A 519 -14.18 8.34 8.33
C ASP A 519 -14.98 7.36 9.19
N TRP A 520 -14.42 6.92 10.31
CA TRP A 520 -15.09 6.07 11.30
C TRP A 520 -16.22 6.79 12.05
N ALA A 521 -16.06 8.07 12.36
CA ALA A 521 -17.11 8.84 13.02
C ALA A 521 -18.31 9.03 12.09
N TYR A 522 -18.07 9.35 10.81
CA TYR A 522 -19.13 9.36 9.80
C TYR A 522 -19.75 7.98 9.59
N ALA A 523 -18.96 6.91 9.57
CA ALA A 523 -19.48 5.54 9.43
C ALA A 523 -20.54 5.24 10.50
N VAL A 524 -20.21 5.52 11.77
CA VAL A 524 -21.11 5.25 12.90
C VAL A 524 -22.29 6.20 12.91
N ALA A 525 -22.08 7.49 12.62
CA ALA A 525 -23.16 8.48 12.57
C ALA A 525 -24.18 8.17 11.46
N ILE A 526 -23.70 7.90 10.24
CA ILE A 526 -24.55 7.54 9.10
C ILE A 526 -25.30 6.25 9.37
N ALA A 527 -24.64 5.23 9.92
CA ALA A 527 -25.31 3.99 10.27
C ALA A 527 -26.43 4.20 11.29
N GLY A 528 -26.16 4.93 12.38
CA GLY A 528 -27.17 5.25 13.38
C GLY A 528 -28.36 6.03 12.81
N ALA A 529 -28.07 7.05 12.01
CA ALA A 529 -29.09 7.89 11.39
C ALA A 529 -29.93 7.13 10.35
N ALA A 530 -29.28 6.30 9.53
CA ALA A 530 -29.94 5.47 8.53
C ALA A 530 -30.84 4.40 9.16
N GLU A 531 -30.39 3.75 10.25
CA GLU A 531 -31.22 2.82 11.01
C GLU A 531 -32.42 3.51 11.66
N HIS A 532 -32.25 4.75 12.15
CA HIS A 532 -33.34 5.54 12.70
C HIS A 532 -34.44 5.79 11.64
N VAL A 533 -34.04 6.27 10.46
CA VAL A 533 -34.96 6.48 9.33
C VAL A 533 -35.61 5.16 8.86
N ALA A 534 -34.84 4.07 8.78
CA ALA A 534 -35.35 2.78 8.33
C ALA A 534 -36.39 2.18 9.28
N ARG A 535 -36.20 2.29 10.60
CA ARG A 535 -37.16 1.81 11.61
C ARG A 535 -38.49 2.53 11.51
N ARG A 536 -38.47 3.85 11.29
CA ARG A 536 -39.68 4.65 11.12
C ARG A 536 -40.52 4.16 9.94
N LYS A 537 -39.89 3.87 8.80
CA LYS A 537 -40.59 3.33 7.62
C LYS A 537 -41.14 1.92 7.86
N GLY A 538 -40.41 1.08 8.59
CA GLY A 538 -40.83 -0.29 8.92
C GLY A 538 -41.99 -0.36 9.92
N GLY A 539 -42.02 0.53 10.92
CA GLY A 539 -43.09 0.58 11.92
C GLY A 539 -44.46 0.96 11.33
N VAL A 540 -44.47 1.75 10.25
CA VAL A 540 -45.71 2.10 9.52
C VAL A 540 -46.29 0.90 8.77
N ALA A 541 -45.46 -0.02 8.28
CA ALA A 541 -45.92 -1.17 7.49
C ALA A 541 -46.45 -2.34 8.34
N SER A 542 -46.11 -2.43 9.64
CA SER A 542 -46.61 -3.48 10.53
C SER A 542 -47.94 -3.16 11.22
N GLY A 543 -48.42 -1.91 11.14
CA GLY A 543 -49.63 -1.46 11.82
C GLY A 543 -50.92 -1.40 10.96
N SER A 544 -50.84 -1.70 9.66
CA SER A 544 -51.98 -1.57 8.73
C SER A 544 -52.44 -2.92 8.14
N ALA A 545 -52.10 -4.03 8.80
CA ALA A 545 -52.51 -5.39 8.43
C ALA A 545 -53.00 -6.19 9.65
N GLN A 546 -53.76 -5.53 10.53
CA GLN A 546 -54.61 -6.19 11.54
C GLN A 546 -56.04 -5.70 11.38
#